data_AF-A0A974NJH8-F1
#
_entry.id   AF-A0A974NJH8-F1
#
_cell.length_a   1.000
_cell.length_b   1.000
_cell.length_c   1.000
_cell.angle_alpha   90.00
_cell.angle_beta   90.00
_cell.angle_gamma   90.00
#
_symmetry.space_group_name_H-M   'P 1'
#
loop_
_entity.id
_entity.type
_entity.pdbx_description
1 polymer ?
#
loop_
_entity_poly.entity_id
_entity_poly.type
_entity_poly.pdbx_seq_one_letter_code
_entity_poly.pdbx_strand_id
1 'polypeptide(L)'
;MKDNKTRQQFIEMRAKGISFDRIAKELKTAKSTLIEWSKTYLIEIENLKAIELEALQQQFFVTKEARIELLGKQMERIKEELENRDFSHVPTDKLLDCYSKALNQLKQEEMEIIFKRKPETRDIIAPTLVSWKP
;
A
#
# COMPACT_ATOMS: atom_id res chain seq x y z
N MET A 1 6.90 31.86 28.38
CA MET A 1 6.54 30.93 27.27
C MET A 1 7.79 30.15 26.90
N LYS A 2 7.74 28.80 26.89
CA LYS A 2 8.85 28.02 26.32
C LYS A 2 8.84 28.17 24.80
N ASP A 3 10.03 28.23 24.22
CA ASP A 3 10.28 28.45 22.81
C ASP A 3 9.60 27.37 21.95
N ASN A 4 9.01 27.77 20.82
CA ASN A 4 8.35 26.88 19.85
C ASN A 4 9.29 25.74 19.43
N LYS A 5 10.58 26.07 19.31
CA LYS A 5 11.66 25.11 19.01
C LYS A 5 11.78 23.97 20.02
N THR A 6 11.59 24.23 21.32
CA THR A 6 11.67 23.20 22.36
C THR A 6 10.51 22.19 22.26
N ARG A 7 9.32 22.67 21.86
CA ARG A 7 8.15 21.82 21.66
C ARG A 7 8.31 20.95 20.42
N GLN A 8 8.83 21.53 19.35
CA GLN A 8 9.15 20.79 18.13
C GLN A 8 10.18 19.67 18.41
N GLN A 9 11.26 19.98 19.15
CA GLN A 9 12.23 18.97 19.58
C GLN A 9 11.60 17.87 20.43
N PHE A 10 10.68 18.21 21.33
CA PHE A 10 9.94 17.21 22.10
C PHE A 10 9.11 16.28 21.20
N ILE A 11 8.39 16.82 20.21
CA ILE A 11 7.59 16.04 19.25
C ILE A 11 8.47 15.06 18.49
N GLU A 12 9.59 15.54 17.93
CA GLU A 12 10.57 14.71 17.20
C GLU A 12 11.14 13.60 18.08
N MET A 13 11.55 13.92 19.31
CA MET A 13 12.09 12.92 20.24
C MET A 13 11.04 11.88 20.65
N ARG A 14 9.78 12.29 20.81
CA ARG A 14 8.69 11.36 21.17
C ARG A 14 8.26 10.49 20.01
N ALA A 15 8.28 11.01 18.78
CA ALA A 15 8.05 10.20 17.58
C ALA A 15 9.08 9.07 17.47
N LYS A 16 10.35 9.37 17.77
CA LYS A 16 11.46 8.40 17.85
C LYS A 16 11.40 7.44 19.05
N GLY A 17 10.33 7.49 19.86
CA GLY A 17 10.14 6.59 21.01
C GLY A 17 10.99 6.90 22.24
N ILE A 18 11.65 8.06 22.32
CA ILE A 18 12.51 8.41 23.46
C ILE A 18 11.65 8.60 24.73
N SER A 19 12.15 8.11 25.86
CA SER A 19 11.46 8.18 27.15
C SER A 19 11.39 9.61 27.70
N PHE A 20 10.32 9.91 28.43
CA PHE A 20 10.13 11.21 29.08
C PHE A 20 11.27 11.60 30.02
N ASP A 21 11.88 10.63 30.72
CA ASP A 21 12.99 10.90 31.63
C ASP A 21 14.24 11.38 30.92
N ARG A 22 14.53 10.82 29.73
CA ARG A 22 15.66 11.25 28.91
C ARG A 22 15.41 12.63 28.31
N ILE A 23 14.20 12.86 27.79
CA ILE A 23 13.81 14.16 27.21
C ILE A 23 13.79 15.26 28.27
N ALA A 24 13.34 14.98 29.49
CA ALA A 24 13.30 15.92 30.60
C ALA A 24 14.70 16.45 30.95
N LYS A 25 15.71 15.57 30.95
CA LYS A 25 17.12 15.93 31.18
C LYS A 25 17.67 16.78 30.04
N GLU A 26 17.39 16.39 28.80
CA GLU A 26 17.92 17.04 27.60
C GLU A 26 17.33 18.43 27.36
N LEU A 27 16.00 18.55 27.44
CA LEU A 27 15.27 19.81 27.26
C LEU A 27 15.14 20.62 28.55
N LYS A 28 15.79 20.20 29.64
CA LYS A 28 15.72 20.81 30.99
C LYS A 28 14.28 21.18 31.38
N THR A 29 13.37 20.23 31.21
CA THR A 29 11.92 20.42 31.35
C THR A 29 11.34 19.41 32.32
N ALA A 30 10.44 19.85 33.20
CA ALA A 30 9.77 18.97 34.14
C ALA A 30 8.96 17.88 33.42
N LYS A 31 9.00 16.65 33.95
CA LYS A 31 8.30 15.49 33.38
C LYS A 31 6.80 15.70 33.26
N SER A 32 6.18 16.37 34.24
CA SER A 32 4.75 16.73 34.21
C SER A 32 4.39 17.57 32.99
N THR A 33 5.21 18.56 32.66
CA THR A 33 5.03 19.40 31.46
C THR A 33 5.12 18.57 30.18
N LEU A 34 6.05 17.61 30.10
CA LEU A 34 6.18 16.75 28.92
C LEU A 34 4.98 15.78 28.77
N ILE A 35 4.42 15.31 29.88
CA ILE A 35 3.20 14.48 29.86
C ILE A 35 2.03 15.29 29.30
N GLU A 36 1.89 16.55 29.72
CA GLU A 36 0.85 17.45 29.20
C GLU A 36 1.06 17.73 27.71
N TRP A 37 2.29 18.05 27.29
CA TRP A 37 2.63 18.22 25.88
C TRP A 37 2.36 16.96 25.05
N SER A 38 2.57 15.78 25.62
CA SER A 38 2.25 14.51 24.93
C SER A 38 0.76 14.36 24.65
N LYS A 39 -0.11 14.94 25.48
CA LYS A 39 -1.56 14.96 25.24
C LYS A 39 -1.91 16.01 24.18
N THR A 40 -1.33 17.20 24.30
CA THR A 40 -1.57 18.32 23.37
C THR A 40 -1.14 17.99 21.95
N TYR A 41 0.03 17.38 21.78
CA TYR A 41 0.66 17.12 20.49
C TYR A 41 0.56 15.65 20.05
N LEU A 42 -0.42 14.92 20.59
CA LEU A 42 -0.59 13.49 20.30
C LEU A 42 -0.69 13.22 18.80
N ILE A 43 -1.53 13.99 18.09
CA ILE A 43 -1.76 13.81 16.65
C ILE A 43 -0.46 14.05 15.86
N GLU A 44 0.30 15.08 16.21
CA GLU A 44 1.55 15.42 15.52
C GLU A 44 2.62 14.35 15.75
N ILE A 45 2.73 13.83 16.98
CA ILE A 45 3.64 12.73 17.33
C ILE A 45 3.26 11.47 16.55
N GLU A 46 1.98 11.09 16.50
CA GLU A 46 1.52 9.90 15.80
C GLU A 46 1.66 10.03 14.28
N ASN A 47 1.37 11.20 13.71
CA ASN A 47 1.60 11.46 12.28
C ASN A 47 3.08 11.35 11.91
N LEU A 48 3.98 11.92 12.73
CA LEU A 48 5.41 11.82 12.48
C LEU A 48 5.91 10.37 12.57
N LYS A 49 5.41 9.59 13.54
CA LYS A 49 5.68 8.14 13.60
C LYS A 49 5.19 7.40 12.36
N ALA A 50 3.99 7.73 11.87
CA ALA A 50 3.44 7.10 10.68
C ALA A 50 4.32 7.38 9.45
N ILE A 51 4.79 8.62 9.29
CA ILE A 51 5.72 9.01 8.21
C ILE A 51 7.05 8.27 8.34
N GLU A 52 7.65 8.20 9.54
CA GLU A 52 8.90 7.45 9.76
C GLU A 52 8.73 5.95 9.48
N LEU A 53 7.59 5.38 9.87
CA LEU A 53 7.25 3.98 9.59
C LEU A 53 7.05 3.75 8.09
N GLU A 54 6.35 4.63 7.39
CA GLU A 54 6.14 4.56 5.94
C GLU A 54 7.49 4.61 5.21
N ALA A 55 8.38 5.52 5.59
CA ALA A 55 9.73 5.61 5.03
C ALA A 55 10.54 4.32 5.23
N LEU A 56 10.45 3.72 6.43
CA LEU A 56 11.07 2.42 6.72
C LEU A 56 10.48 1.30 5.86
N GLN A 57 9.15 1.28 5.70
CA GLN A 57 8.46 0.30 4.87
C GLN A 57 8.84 0.43 3.39
N GLN A 58 8.99 1.66 2.89
CA GLN A 58 9.49 1.91 1.53
C GLN A 58 10.92 1.40 1.36
N GLN A 59 11.81 1.71 2.31
CA GLN A 59 13.21 1.27 2.28
C GLN A 59 13.35 -0.27 2.20
N PHE A 60 12.49 -1.01 2.91
CA PHE A 60 12.55 -2.47 2.96
C PHE A 60 11.52 -3.17 2.06
N PHE A 61 10.97 -2.47 1.07
CA PHE A 61 9.99 -3.03 0.12
C PHE A 61 8.77 -3.70 0.78
N VAL A 62 8.35 -3.20 1.95
CA VAL A 62 7.19 -3.71 2.70
C VAL A 62 5.88 -3.08 2.21
N THR A 63 5.93 -1.95 1.49
CA THR A 63 4.73 -1.39 0.86
C THR A 63 4.29 -2.24 -0.34
N LYS A 64 2.98 -2.22 -0.64
CA LYS A 64 2.44 -2.96 -1.80
C LYS A 64 3.06 -2.46 -3.10
N GLU A 65 3.21 -1.15 -3.24
CA GLU A 65 3.82 -0.50 -4.40
C GLU A 65 5.28 -0.92 -4.59
N ALA A 66 6.10 -0.85 -3.54
CA ALA A 66 7.51 -1.23 -3.63
C ALA A 66 7.68 -2.73 -3.99
N ARG A 67 6.80 -3.60 -3.50
CA ARG A 67 6.78 -5.01 -3.95
C ARG A 67 6.38 -5.17 -5.42
N ILE A 68 5.38 -4.42 -5.89
CA ILE A 68 4.96 -4.45 -7.30
C ILE A 68 6.11 -3.98 -8.19
N GLU A 69 6.78 -2.89 -7.84
CA GLU A 69 7.91 -2.38 -8.61
C GLU A 69 9.08 -3.36 -8.64
N LEU A 70 9.43 -3.93 -7.48
CA LEU A 70 10.50 -4.94 -7.36
C LEU A 70 10.20 -6.16 -8.24
N LEU A 71 8.99 -6.72 -8.12
CA LEU A 71 8.59 -7.91 -8.88
C LEU A 71 8.46 -7.60 -10.37
N GLY A 72 7.92 -6.44 -10.74
CA GLY A 72 7.82 -6.00 -12.13
C GLY A 72 9.19 -5.92 -12.82
N LYS A 73 10.17 -5.27 -12.16
CA LYS A 73 11.56 -5.21 -12.65
C LYS A 73 12.20 -6.59 -12.77
N GLN A 74 11.92 -7.50 -11.84
CA GLN A 74 12.42 -8.88 -11.94
C GLN A 74 11.77 -9.64 -13.12
N MET A 75 10.46 -9.49 -13.31
CA MET A 75 9.74 -10.11 -14.42
C MET A 75 10.25 -9.61 -15.78
N GLU A 76 10.51 -8.31 -15.91
CA GLU A 76 11.08 -7.72 -17.13
C GLU A 76 12.44 -8.32 -17.46
N ARG A 77 13.35 -8.41 -16.49
CA ARG A 77 14.67 -9.02 -16.68
C ARG A 77 14.58 -10.50 -17.07
N ILE A 78 13.66 -11.25 -16.47
CA ILE A 78 13.44 -12.66 -16.82
C ILE A 78 12.90 -12.77 -18.24
N LYS A 79 11.95 -11.91 -18.62
CA LYS A 79 11.39 -11.87 -19.98
C LYS A 79 12.49 -11.59 -21.01
N GLU A 80 13.33 -10.58 -20.79
CA GLU A 80 14.44 -10.24 -21.69
C GLU A 80 15.42 -11.41 -21.88
N GLU A 81 15.80 -12.10 -20.79
CA GLU A 81 16.67 -13.27 -20.88
C GLU A 81 16.01 -14.42 -21.65
N LEU A 82 14.71 -14.65 -21.42
CA LEU A 82 13.95 -15.70 -22.12
C LEU A 82 13.76 -15.40 -23.61
N GLU A 83 13.55 -14.14 -24.00
CA GLU A 83 13.42 -13.73 -25.41
C GLU A 83 14.71 -13.93 -26.20
N ASN A 84 15.87 -13.82 -25.54
CA ASN A 84 17.18 -13.97 -26.17
C ASN A 84 17.73 -15.40 -26.14
N ARG A 85 17.15 -16.29 -25.32
CA ARG A 85 17.61 -17.68 -25.21
C ARG A 85 17.12 -18.53 -26.36
N ASP A 86 18.01 -19.42 -26.81
CA ASP A 86 17.64 -20.49 -27.72
C ASP A 86 16.90 -21.61 -26.96
N PHE A 87 15.72 -21.98 -27.47
CA PHE A 87 14.89 -23.03 -26.92
C PHE A 87 15.18 -24.42 -27.49
N SER A 88 16.15 -24.57 -28.40
CA SER A 88 16.51 -25.85 -29.04
C SER A 88 16.88 -26.97 -28.06
N HIS A 89 17.40 -26.62 -26.87
CA HIS A 89 17.79 -27.57 -25.83
C HIS A 89 16.69 -27.84 -24.79
N VAL A 90 15.54 -27.15 -24.90
CA VAL A 90 14.40 -27.39 -24.00
C VAL A 90 13.66 -28.64 -24.47
N PRO A 91 13.39 -29.62 -23.57
CA PRO A 91 12.61 -30.80 -23.90
C PRO A 91 11.26 -30.44 -24.55
N THR A 92 10.89 -31.18 -25.61
CA THR A 92 9.68 -30.89 -26.40
C THR A 92 8.40 -30.90 -25.56
N ASP A 93 8.30 -31.79 -24.58
CA ASP A 93 7.17 -31.84 -23.63
C ASP A 93 7.04 -30.53 -22.84
N LYS A 94 8.17 -29.95 -22.40
CA LYS A 94 8.17 -28.66 -21.70
C LYS A 94 7.81 -27.50 -22.60
N LEU A 95 8.23 -27.51 -23.87
CA LEU A 95 7.83 -26.49 -24.84
C LEU A 95 6.33 -26.53 -25.11
N LEU A 96 5.76 -27.72 -25.28
CA LEU A 96 4.33 -27.91 -25.45
C LEU A 96 3.56 -27.45 -24.20
N ASP A 97 4.02 -27.80 -23.00
CA ASP A 97 3.43 -27.31 -21.74
C ASP A 97 3.41 -25.78 -21.67
N CYS A 98 4.54 -25.13 -21.99
CA CYS A 98 4.66 -23.67 -22.02
C CYS A 98 3.70 -23.05 -23.04
N TYR A 99 3.65 -23.60 -24.26
CA TYR A 99 2.75 -23.16 -25.32
C TYR A 99 1.28 -23.29 -24.94
N SER A 100 0.86 -24.44 -24.41
CA SER A 100 -0.52 -24.66 -23.96
C SER A 100 -0.92 -23.72 -22.81
N LYS A 101 -0.02 -23.45 -21.87
CA LYS A 101 -0.25 -22.46 -20.80
C LYS A 101 -0.46 -21.06 -21.36
N ALA A 102 0.38 -20.62 -22.29
CA ALA A 102 0.25 -19.32 -22.93
C ALA A 102 -1.07 -19.18 -23.71
N LEU A 103 -1.46 -20.22 -24.47
CA LEU A 103 -2.75 -20.24 -25.17
C LEU A 103 -3.94 -20.16 -24.20
N ASN A 104 -3.89 -20.88 -23.08
CA ASN A 104 -4.97 -20.84 -22.09
C ASN A 104 -5.07 -19.47 -21.40
N GLN A 105 -3.94 -18.81 -21.12
CA GLN A 105 -3.92 -17.45 -20.61
C GLN A 105 -4.53 -16.47 -21.62
N LEU A 106 -4.14 -16.57 -22.90
CA LEU A 106 -4.71 -15.72 -23.96
C LEU A 106 -6.24 -15.84 -24.05
N LYS A 107 -6.77 -17.06 -23.94
CA LYS A 107 -8.23 -17.29 -23.90
C LYS A 107 -8.92 -16.67 -22.69
N GLN A 108 -8.24 -16.60 -21.54
CA GLN A 108 -8.81 -15.96 -20.34
C GLN A 108 -8.85 -14.44 -20.44
N GLU A 109 -7.95 -13.85 -21.23
CA GLU A 109 -7.92 -12.42 -21.52
C GLU A 109 -8.93 -12.00 -22.60
N GLU A 110 -9.62 -12.94 -23.26
CA GLU A 110 -10.76 -12.64 -24.13
C GLU A 110 -11.91 -12.05 -23.30
N MET A 111 -11.88 -10.73 -23.11
CA MET A 111 -12.99 -10.00 -22.51
C MET A 111 -14.12 -9.88 -23.53
N GLU A 112 -15.32 -10.33 -23.18
CA GLU A 112 -16.53 -9.98 -23.92
C GLU A 112 -16.70 -8.45 -23.89
N ILE A 113 -16.75 -7.82 -25.07
CA ILE A 113 -16.97 -6.38 -25.20
C ILE A 113 -18.44 -6.09 -24.83
N ILE A 114 -18.69 -5.83 -23.55
CA ILE A 114 -20.00 -5.43 -23.05
C ILE A 114 -20.14 -3.91 -23.16
N PHE A 115 -20.84 -3.45 -24.20
CA PHE A 115 -21.23 -2.05 -24.32
C PHE A 115 -22.32 -1.71 -23.29
N LYS A 116 -21.93 -1.07 -22.19
CA LYS A 116 -22.89 -0.53 -21.22
C LYS A 116 -23.60 0.69 -21.82
N ARG A 117 -24.88 0.53 -22.18
CA ARG A 117 -25.77 1.66 -22.48
C ARG A 117 -26.22 2.31 -21.16
N LYS A 118 -26.34 3.64 -21.15
CA LYS A 118 -26.92 4.38 -20.02
C LYS A 118 -28.33 3.82 -19.76
N PRO A 119 -28.67 3.39 -18.53
CA PRO A 119 -30.01 2.87 -18.26
C PRO A 119 -31.03 3.97 -18.58
N GLU A 120 -32.02 3.65 -19.41
CA GLU A 120 -33.15 4.55 -19.62
C GLU A 120 -34.00 4.51 -18.34
N THR A 121 -34.60 5.65 -17.99
CA THR A 121 -35.33 5.88 -16.72
C THR A 121 -36.47 4.90 -16.45
N ARG A 122 -36.86 4.08 -17.45
CA ARG A 122 -37.84 3.00 -17.32
C ARG A 122 -37.33 1.80 -16.53
N ASP A 123 -36.03 1.56 -16.50
CA ASP A 123 -35.44 0.36 -15.85
C ASP A 123 -35.32 0.49 -14.33
N ILE A 124 -35.54 1.70 -13.79
CA ILE A 124 -35.43 2.01 -12.36
C ILE A 124 -36.79 1.80 -11.64
N ILE A 125 -37.90 1.67 -12.40
CA ILE A 125 -39.27 1.56 -11.86
C ILE A 125 -39.84 0.14 -11.99
N ALA A 126 -39.06 -0.87 -11.64
CA ALA A 126 -39.63 -2.12 -11.14
C ALA A 126 -39.34 -2.26 -9.64
N PRO A 127 -40.00 -1.48 -8.75
CA PRO A 127 -39.96 -1.77 -7.34
C PRO A 127 -40.87 -2.97 -7.07
N THR A 128 -40.29 -3.98 -6.44
CA THR A 128 -40.92 -4.71 -5.34
C THR A 128 -41.97 -3.86 -4.63
N LEU A 129 -43.22 -4.34 -4.55
CA LEU A 129 -44.33 -4.01 -3.63
C LEU A 129 -45.60 -4.53 -4.35
N VAL A 130 -46.54 -5.35 -3.84
CA VAL A 130 -46.95 -5.78 -2.50
C VAL A 130 -47.83 -7.03 -2.69
N SER A 131 -47.70 -7.99 -1.77
CA SER A 131 -48.67 -9.07 -1.58
C SER A 131 -50.00 -8.55 -1.02
N TRP A 132 -51.13 -8.88 -1.64
CA TRP A 132 -52.40 -9.05 -0.91
C TRP A 132 -53.29 -10.08 -1.61
N LYS A 133 -53.66 -11.12 -0.86
CA LYS A 133 -54.71 -12.10 -1.21
C LYS A 133 -56.03 -11.61 -0.61
N PRO A 134 -57.16 -11.71 -1.32
CA PRO A 134 -58.47 -11.71 -0.67
C PRO A 134 -58.71 -13.02 0.09
#